data_AF-A0A3M4JUX4-F1
#
_entry.id   AF-A0A3M4JUX4-F1
#
_cell.length_a   1.000
_cell.length_b   1.000
_cell.length_c   1.000
_cell.angle_alpha   90.00
_cell.angle_beta   90.00
_cell.angle_gamma   90.00
#
_symmetry.space_group_name_H-M   'P 1'
#
loop_
_entity.id
_entity.type
_entity.pdbx_description
1 polymer ?
#
loop_
_entity_poly.entity_id
_entity_poly.type
_entity_poly.pdbx_seq_one_letter_code
_entity_poly.pdbx_strand_id
1 'polypeptide(L)'
;MYRVYNLRPQPAPANWARDNKTLLVGLVFWSLFLAGIAGSQKVSSEGWYIVTSLEGALVTMRMPSEKSCKADVAQTCVPGYELRAQQH
;
A
#
# COMPACT_ATOMS: atom_id res chain seq x y z
N MET A 1 35.75 22.74 38.61
CA MET A 1 35.66 22.55 37.14
C MET A 1 35.42 21.07 36.88
N TYR A 2 34.21 20.69 36.47
CA TYR A 2 33.86 19.27 36.27
C TYR A 2 34.17 18.87 34.82
N ARG A 3 34.94 17.80 34.63
CA ARG A 3 35.15 17.18 33.31
C ARG A 3 34.22 15.98 33.19
N VAL A 4 33.34 16.02 32.19
CA VAL A 4 32.45 14.93 31.85
C VAL A 4 33.16 14.03 30.85
N TYR A 5 33.35 12.77 31.21
CA TYR A 5 33.88 11.73 30.34
C TYR A 5 32.73 10.76 30.00
N ASN A 6 32.75 10.17 28.79
CA ASN A 6 31.69 9.31 28.21
C ASN A 6 30.49 10.03 27.58
N LEU A 7 30.68 11.22 27.00
CA LEU A 7 29.68 11.75 26.07
C LEU A 7 29.63 10.86 24.82
N ARG A 8 28.43 10.38 24.49
CA ARG A 8 28.17 9.65 23.24
C ARG A 8 28.62 10.56 22.08
N PRO A 9 29.34 10.04 21.07
CA PRO A 9 29.77 10.85 19.94
C PRO A 9 28.58 11.62 19.36
N GLN A 10 28.73 12.94 19.15
CA GLN A 10 27.67 13.69 18.50
C GLN A 10 27.41 13.08 17.12
N PRO A 11 26.15 12.77 16.78
CA PRO A 11 25.83 12.21 15.47
C PRO A 11 26.19 13.24 14.40
N ALA A 12 27.25 12.99 13.65
CA ALA A 12 27.58 13.78 12.49
C ALA A 12 26.59 13.43 11.36
N PRO A 13 25.98 14.42 10.67
CA PRO A 13 25.05 14.15 9.58
C PRO A 13 25.68 13.29 8.47
N ALA A 14 27.01 13.37 8.30
CA ALA A 14 27.76 12.57 7.35
C ALA A 14 27.78 11.05 7.67
N ASN A 15 27.63 10.67 8.95
CA ASN A 15 27.72 9.26 9.38
C ASN A 15 26.34 8.63 9.61
N TRP A 16 25.28 9.44 9.69
CA TRP A 16 23.93 8.97 10.02
C TRP A 16 23.45 7.87 9.07
N ALA A 17 23.63 8.04 7.75
CA ALA A 17 23.17 7.05 6.78
C ALA A 17 23.95 5.71 6.89
N ARG A 18 25.24 5.78 7.27
CA ARG A 18 26.06 4.59 7.51
C ARG A 18 25.61 3.87 8.78
N ASP A 19 25.37 4.61 9.84
CA ASP A 19 24.95 4.05 11.14
C ASP A 19 23.53 3.46 11.09
N ASN A 20 22.67 3.98 10.21
CA ASN A 20 21.29 3.52 10.00
C ASN A 20 21.10 2.67 8.75
N LYS A 21 22.18 2.18 8.12
CA LYS A 21 22.13 1.43 6.86
C LYS A 21 21.18 0.24 6.92
N THR A 22 21.19 -0.52 8.02
CA THR A 22 20.29 -1.66 8.23
C THR A 22 18.82 -1.25 8.28
N LEU A 23 18.50 -0.13 8.91
CA LEU A 23 17.13 0.42 8.95
C LEU A 23 16.68 0.87 7.56
N LEU A 24 17.55 1.56 6.81
CA LEU A 24 17.24 1.99 5.45
C LEU A 24 17.02 0.80 4.51
N VAL A 25 17.87 -0.21 4.58
CA VAL A 25 17.70 -1.46 3.80
C VAL A 25 16.40 -2.16 4.19
N GLY A 26 16.12 -2.25 5.49
CA GLY A 26 14.86 -2.82 5.97
C GLY A 26 13.65 -2.06 5.45
N LEU A 27 13.70 -0.72 5.44
CA LEU A 27 12.62 0.13 4.94
C LEU A 27 12.42 -0.05 3.44
N VAL A 28 13.49 -0.12 2.66
CA VAL A 28 13.43 -0.41 1.22
C VAL A 28 12.80 -1.79 0.99
N PHE A 29 13.26 -2.81 1.70
CA PHE A 29 12.71 -4.16 1.57
C PHE A 29 11.23 -4.22 1.94
N TRP A 30 10.84 -3.57 3.04
CA TRP A 30 9.44 -3.47 3.46
C TRP A 30 8.57 -2.73 2.43
N SER A 31 9.08 -1.65 1.85
CA SER A 31 8.34 -0.92 0.80
C SER A 31 8.12 -1.78 -0.45
N LEU A 32 9.15 -2.51 -0.90
CA LEU A 32 9.05 -3.43 -2.03
C LEU A 32 8.11 -4.59 -1.74
N PHE A 33 8.15 -5.14 -0.53
CA PHE A 33 7.26 -6.20 -0.10
C PHE A 33 5.79 -5.75 -0.13
N LEU A 34 5.48 -4.57 0.43
CA LEU A 34 4.13 -4.00 0.41
C LEU A 34 3.66 -3.69 -1.02
N ALA A 35 4.54 -3.12 -1.86
CA ALA A 35 4.23 -2.86 -3.26
C ALA A 35 3.95 -4.16 -4.03
N GLY A 36 4.72 -5.23 -3.76
CA GLY A 36 4.49 -6.54 -4.36
C GLY A 36 3.16 -7.17 -3.95
N ILE A 37 2.76 -7.03 -2.69
CA ILE A 37 1.46 -7.51 -2.20
C ILE A 37 0.31 -6.73 -2.86
N ALA A 38 0.43 -5.40 -2.93
CA ALA A 38 -0.57 -4.56 -3.58
C ALA A 38 -0.76 -4.91 -5.07
N GLY A 39 0.34 -5.14 -5.80
CA GLY A 39 0.28 -5.57 -7.20
C GLY A 39 -0.21 -7.02 -7.41
N SER A 40 -0.19 -7.85 -6.36
CA SER A 40 -0.63 -9.25 -6.44
C SER A 40 -2.13 -9.44 -6.25
N GLN A 41 -2.88 -8.38 -5.90
CA GLN A 41 -4.34 -8.42 -5.82
C GLN A 41 -4.96 -8.46 -7.22
N LYS A 42 -4.88 -9.64 -7.86
CA LYS A 42 -5.52 -9.87 -9.16
C LYS A 42 -7.04 -9.79 -9.01
N VAL A 43 -7.66 -8.96 -9.83
CA VAL A 43 -9.11 -8.94 -9.99
C VAL A 43 -9.53 -10.31 -10.53
N SER A 44 -10.26 -11.04 -9.70
CA SER A 44 -10.88 -12.31 -10.05
C SER A 44 -12.06 -12.05 -10.98
N SER A 45 -12.08 -12.74 -12.12
CA SER A 45 -13.10 -12.59 -13.18
C SER A 45 -14.50 -13.00 -12.74
N GLU A 46 -14.61 -13.87 -11.74
CA GLU A 46 -15.87 -14.46 -11.26
C GLU A 46 -16.52 -13.66 -10.11
N GLY A 47 -15.96 -12.50 -9.74
CA GLY A 47 -16.46 -11.65 -8.66
C GLY A 47 -17.26 -10.45 -9.14
N TRP A 48 -18.05 -9.87 -8.24
CA TRP A 48 -18.65 -8.54 -8.42
C TRP A 48 -17.84 -7.52 -7.64
N TYR A 49 -17.68 -6.31 -8.16
CA TYR A 49 -16.88 -5.27 -7.53
C TYR A 49 -17.60 -3.94 -7.58
N ILE A 50 -17.36 -3.14 -6.55
CA ILE A 50 -17.78 -1.75 -6.54
C ILE A 50 -16.56 -0.88 -6.83
N VAL A 51 -16.72 0.07 -7.76
CA VAL A 51 -15.75 1.11 -8.07
C VAL A 51 -16.17 2.39 -7.38
N THR A 52 -15.36 2.86 -6.42
CA THR A 52 -15.60 4.11 -5.68
C THR A 52 -14.35 4.99 -5.71
N SER A 53 -14.54 6.30 -5.66
CA SER A 53 -13.43 7.23 -5.44
C SER A 53 -13.29 7.46 -3.93
N LEU A 54 -12.14 7.09 -3.38
CA LEU A 54 -11.76 7.38 -2.00
C LEU A 54 -10.53 8.27 -2.05
N GLU A 55 -10.66 9.49 -1.52
CA GLU A 55 -9.54 10.44 -1.37
C GLU A 55 -8.77 10.72 -2.68
N GLY A 56 -9.48 10.75 -3.82
CA GLY A 56 -8.88 10.99 -5.13
C GLY A 56 -8.26 9.76 -5.79
N ALA A 57 -8.30 8.59 -5.14
CA ALA A 57 -7.94 7.31 -5.73
C ALA A 57 -9.19 6.50 -6.12
N LEU A 58 -9.13 5.80 -7.25
CA LEU A 58 -10.14 4.80 -7.61
C LEU A 58 -9.85 3.50 -6.86
N VAL A 59 -10.81 3.05 -6.06
CA VAL A 59 -10.71 1.84 -5.26
C VAL A 59 -11.79 0.86 -5.68
N THR A 60 -11.38 -0.39 -5.92
CA THR A 60 -12.27 -1.49 -6.26
C THR A 60 -12.46 -2.41 -5.05
N MET A 61 -13.69 -2.56 -4.57
CA MET A 61 -14.02 -3.44 -3.44
C MET A 61 -14.78 -4.67 -3.92
N ARG A 62 -14.34 -5.87 -3.52
CA ARG A 62 -15.01 -7.13 -3.89
C ARG A 62 -16.30 -7.31 -3.09
N MET A 63 -17.39 -7.60 -3.78
CA MET A 63 -18.70 -7.90 -3.20
C MET A 63 -19.01 -9.40 -3.23
N PRO A 64 -19.78 -9.91 -2.26
CA PRO A 64 -20.10 -11.34 -2.16
C PRO A 64 -21.09 -11.81 -3.24
N SER A 65 -21.93 -10.91 -3.79
CA SER A 65 -22.92 -11.25 -4.80
C SER A 65 -23.31 -10.04 -5.67
N GLU A 66 -23.97 -10.30 -6.80
CA GLU A 66 -24.57 -9.25 -7.63
C GLU A 66 -25.61 -8.42 -6.86
N LYS A 67 -26.45 -9.10 -6.08
CA LYS A 67 -27.53 -8.46 -5.30
C LYS A 67 -26.97 -7.49 -4.26
N SER A 68 -25.89 -7.88 -3.57
CA SER A 68 -25.18 -7.01 -2.63
C SER A 68 -24.48 -5.83 -3.33
N CYS A 69 -23.96 -6.06 -4.53
CA CYS A 69 -23.27 -5.01 -5.29
C CYS A 69 -24.25 -3.96 -5.84
N LYS A 70 -25.45 -4.38 -6.25
CA LYS A 70 -26.53 -3.50 -6.71
C LYS A 70 -27.43 -2.97 -5.58
N ALA A 71 -27.15 -3.30 -4.33
CA ALA A 71 -27.94 -2.84 -3.19
C ALA A 71 -27.72 -1.34 -2.92
N ASP A 72 -26.54 -0.82 -3.23
CA ASP A 72 -26.22 0.60 -3.12
C ASP A 72 -26.19 1.24 -4.52
N VAL A 73 -27.18 2.08 -4.80
CA VAL A 73 -27.36 2.75 -6.11
C VAL A 73 -26.34 3.89 -6.29
N ALA A 74 -25.74 4.39 -5.20
CA ALA A 74 -24.76 5.46 -5.26
C ALA A 74 -23.41 5.01 -5.81
N GLN A 75 -23.17 3.69 -5.91
CA GLN A 75 -21.87 3.13 -6.25
C GLN A 75 -21.92 2.35 -7.57
N THR A 76 -20.87 2.49 -8.38
CA THR A 76 -20.80 1.81 -9.69
C THR A 76 -20.42 0.34 -9.48
N CYS A 77 -21.38 -0.55 -9.71
CA CYS A 77 -21.18 -2.00 -9.64
C CYS A 77 -20.73 -2.55 -11.00
N VAL A 78 -19.60 -3.26 -11.02
CA VAL A 78 -18.97 -3.80 -12.24
C VAL A 78 -18.57 -5.27 -12.02
N PRO A 79 -18.82 -6.17 -12.99
CA PRO A 79 -18.35 -7.54 -12.89
C PRO A 79 -16.83 -7.64 -13.13
N GLY A 80 -16.19 -8.61 -12.49
CA GLY A 80 -14.73 -8.76 -12.46
C GLY A 80 -14.07 -8.98 -13.81
N TYR A 81 -14.78 -9.57 -14.79
CA TYR A 81 -14.26 -9.76 -16.14
C TYR A 81 -14.08 -8.43 -16.89
N GLU A 82 -14.96 -7.44 -16.68
CA GLU A 82 -14.84 -6.11 -17.31
C GLU A 82 -13.71 -5.31 -16.66
N LEU A 83 -13.59 -5.37 -15.34
CA LEU A 83 -12.49 -4.71 -14.62
C LEU A 83 -11.13 -5.27 -15.02
N ARG A 84 -11.04 -6.58 -15.25
CA ARG A 84 -9.81 -7.20 -15.73
C ARG A 84 -9.47 -6.80 -17.16
N ALA A 85 -10.48 -6.63 -18.01
CA ALA A 85 -10.28 -6.15 -19.38
C ALA A 85 -9.76 -4.71 -19.44
N GLN A 86 -10.08 -3.87 -18.44
CA GLN A 86 -9.57 -2.50 -18.32
C GLN A 86 -8.15 -2.40 -17.72
N GLN A 87 -7.64 -3.48 -17.11
CA GLN A 87 -6.28 -3.54 -16.56
C GLN A 87 -5.22 -4.00 -17.58
N HIS A 88 -5.64 -4.31 -18.82
CA HIS A 88 -4.78 -4.66 -19.96
C HIS A 88 -4.64 -3.48 -20.91
#